data_AF-A0A3A0FU43-F1
#
_entry.id   AF-A0A3A0FU43-F1
#
_cell.length_a   1.000
_cell.length_b   1.000
_cell.length_c   1.000
_cell.angle_alpha   90.00
_cell.angle_beta   90.00
_cell.angle_gamma   90.00
#
_symmetry.space_group_name_H-M   'P 1'
#
loop_
_entity.id
_entity.type
_entity.pdbx_description
1 polymer ?
#
loop_
_entity_poly.entity_id
_entity_poly.type
_entity_poly.pdbx_seq_one_letter_code
_entity_poly.pdbx_strand_id
1 'polypeptide(L)'
;PAGADTPPAGHLAAALARAAAVVPLDTAGAPAADGRVTVLSLGMSNATQEFSRFVQLAGADPQKHPRVLLVDGAQGGQTASVIRDPNANFWTVVDQRLARAGSSAAQVQVIWLKEANAQPGSRFPADAFPAAAKALQDDLAAVVRVAHARFPNAKLLYLASRTYAGYASTALNPEPFAYESGFSVKWLIEQQVDGDPALNFDPARGAVRAPLLLWGPYLWGDGLTPRADGLVWRCEDFTANDGTHPSPSGRHKVAGLLLAFFKSDPTARGWFMADPAATPAAVPTFDPGSVPTAPSPPTGTAASPTTSATVSATTAATATTTAPVATHAATPSPMASAEATPTPAATVCMDCGRGGPAYLPWLGRDAAIEAAR
;
A
#
# COMPACT_ATOMS: atom_id res chain seq x y z
N PRO A 1 -6.46 -20.61 6.04
CA PRO A 1 -6.79 -21.61 7.09
C PRO A 1 -6.70 -23.03 6.54
N ALA A 2 -5.96 -23.91 7.23
CA ALA A 2 -5.79 -25.33 6.87
C ALA A 2 -5.28 -25.59 5.43
N GLY A 3 -4.46 -24.68 4.88
CA GLY A 3 -3.87 -24.85 3.54
C GLY A 3 -4.82 -24.63 2.35
N ALA A 4 -6.03 -24.09 2.57
CA ALA A 4 -6.96 -23.73 1.50
C ALA A 4 -6.89 -22.23 1.14
N ASP A 5 -7.09 -21.94 -0.15
CA ASP A 5 -7.16 -20.56 -0.71
C ASP A 5 -8.57 -19.93 -0.61
N THR A 6 -9.54 -20.68 -0.06
CA THR A 6 -10.90 -20.20 0.17
C THR A 6 -11.15 -19.97 1.66
N PRO A 7 -11.81 -18.87 2.05
CA PRO A 7 -12.24 -18.69 3.44
C PRO A 7 -13.16 -19.84 3.90
N PRO A 8 -13.13 -20.22 5.19
CA PRO A 8 -14.07 -21.20 5.73
C PRO A 8 -15.51 -20.77 5.49
N ALA A 9 -16.42 -21.73 5.29
CA ALA A 9 -17.78 -21.46 4.82
C ALA A 9 -18.54 -20.39 5.64
N GLY A 10 -18.40 -20.40 6.97
CA GLY A 10 -19.02 -19.39 7.83
C GLY A 10 -18.46 -17.98 7.62
N HIS A 11 -17.13 -17.86 7.45
CA HIS A 11 -16.47 -16.58 7.18
C HIS A 11 -16.81 -16.08 5.77
N LEU A 12 -16.86 -16.98 4.78
CA LEU A 12 -17.28 -16.66 3.42
C LEU A 12 -18.74 -16.19 3.37
N ALA A 13 -19.65 -16.88 4.07
CA ALA A 13 -21.06 -16.48 4.13
C ALA A 13 -21.22 -15.08 4.75
N ALA A 14 -20.47 -14.78 5.82
CA ALA A 14 -20.44 -13.46 6.43
C ALA A 14 -19.86 -12.39 5.49
N ALA A 15 -18.81 -12.74 4.72
CA ALA A 15 -18.23 -11.87 3.72
C ALA A 15 -19.21 -11.53 2.59
N LEU A 16 -19.91 -12.54 2.06
CA LEU A 16 -20.93 -12.36 1.02
C LEU A 16 -22.10 -11.50 1.53
N ALA A 17 -22.56 -11.73 2.76
CA ALA A 17 -23.61 -10.91 3.37
C ALA A 17 -23.17 -9.44 3.53
N ARG A 18 -21.92 -9.20 3.93
CA ARG A 18 -21.35 -7.85 4.04
C ARG A 18 -21.15 -7.19 2.67
N ALA A 19 -20.70 -7.94 1.67
CA ALA A 19 -20.58 -7.48 0.29
C ALA A 19 -21.94 -7.05 -0.28
N ALA A 20 -23.00 -7.83 -0.06
CA ALA A 20 -24.36 -7.48 -0.45
C ALA A 20 -24.88 -6.23 0.28
N ALA A 21 -24.35 -5.92 1.47
CA ALA A 21 -24.69 -4.73 2.24
C ALA A 21 -23.83 -3.50 1.89
N VAL A 22 -22.89 -3.61 0.93
CA VAL A 22 -22.17 -2.45 0.39
C VAL A 22 -23.10 -1.72 -0.57
N VAL A 23 -23.51 -0.51 -0.20
CA VAL A 23 -24.49 0.29 -0.96
C VAL A 23 -24.02 1.74 -1.06
N PRO A 24 -24.45 2.53 -2.04
CA PRO A 24 -24.09 3.94 -2.11
C PRO A 24 -24.50 4.69 -0.83
N LEU A 25 -23.56 5.37 -0.19
CA LEU A 25 -23.77 6.22 0.99
C LEU A 25 -23.56 7.70 0.61
N ASP A 26 -24.17 8.62 1.34
CA ASP A 26 -23.79 10.04 1.33
C ASP A 26 -22.52 10.28 2.17
N THR A 27 -22.07 11.53 2.25
CA THR A 27 -20.90 11.90 3.06
C THR A 27 -21.15 11.87 4.57
N ALA A 28 -22.40 11.74 5.03
CA ALA A 28 -22.72 11.46 6.43
C ALA A 28 -22.71 9.95 6.75
N GLY A 29 -22.57 9.10 5.73
CA GLY A 29 -22.55 7.64 5.87
C GLY A 29 -23.94 7.00 5.89
N ALA A 30 -24.99 7.73 5.48
CA ALA A 30 -26.34 7.21 5.34
C ALA A 30 -26.58 6.69 3.90
N PRO A 31 -27.38 5.62 3.70
CA PRO A 31 -27.73 5.15 2.36
C PRO A 31 -28.39 6.25 1.53
N ALA A 32 -27.87 6.50 0.33
CA ALA A 32 -28.33 7.58 -0.53
C ALA A 32 -28.42 7.14 -2.00
N ALA A 33 -29.55 7.44 -2.63
CA ALA A 33 -29.82 7.08 -4.02
C ALA A 33 -28.95 7.84 -5.03
N ASP A 34 -28.13 8.79 -4.64
CA ASP A 34 -27.13 9.50 -5.44
C ASP A 34 -25.71 9.40 -4.84
N GLY A 35 -25.55 8.60 -3.78
CA GLY A 35 -24.32 8.43 -3.02
C GLY A 35 -23.19 7.70 -3.75
N ARG A 36 -22.18 7.30 -2.98
CA ARG A 36 -20.99 6.58 -3.45
C ARG A 36 -20.67 5.36 -2.60
N VAL A 37 -20.05 4.37 -3.23
CA VAL A 37 -19.34 3.29 -2.56
C VAL A 37 -17.87 3.70 -2.51
N THR A 38 -17.41 4.20 -1.36
CA THR A 38 -16.01 4.63 -1.22
C THR A 38 -15.12 3.45 -0.84
N VAL A 39 -14.11 3.20 -1.69
CA VAL A 39 -13.03 2.23 -1.49
C VAL A 39 -11.75 2.99 -1.17
N LEU A 40 -11.09 2.65 -0.07
CA LEU A 40 -9.90 3.34 0.42
C LEU A 40 -8.68 2.41 0.41
N SER A 41 -7.54 2.87 -0.09
CA SER A 41 -6.26 2.21 0.18
C SER A 41 -5.65 2.70 1.51
N LEU A 42 -5.02 1.78 2.23
CA LEU A 42 -4.14 2.09 3.36
C LEU A 42 -2.80 1.37 3.12
N GLY A 43 -1.69 2.04 3.42
CA GLY A 43 -0.38 1.43 3.25
C GLY A 43 0.77 2.40 3.04
N MET A 44 1.93 1.81 2.78
CA MET A 44 3.20 2.46 2.53
C MET A 44 3.41 2.89 1.06
N SER A 45 4.64 3.26 0.68
CA SER A 45 5.02 3.79 -0.63
C SER A 45 4.62 2.91 -1.82
N ASN A 46 4.81 1.59 -1.76
CA ASN A 46 4.38 0.70 -2.84
C ASN A 46 2.85 0.71 -2.98
N ALA A 47 2.12 0.68 -1.86
CA ALA A 47 0.65 0.69 -1.88
C ALA A 47 0.09 1.94 -2.56
N THR A 48 0.60 3.14 -2.26
CA THR A 48 0.16 4.37 -2.95
C THR A 48 0.54 4.38 -4.43
N GLN A 49 1.75 3.92 -4.78
CA GLN A 49 2.20 3.87 -6.17
C GLN A 49 1.37 2.91 -7.03
N GLU A 50 0.99 1.77 -6.46
CA GLU A 50 0.18 0.74 -7.13
C GLU A 50 -1.30 1.14 -7.17
N PHE A 51 -1.86 1.59 -6.04
CA PHE A 51 -3.27 1.94 -5.97
C PHE A 51 -3.59 3.21 -6.77
N SER A 52 -2.70 4.20 -6.81
CA SER A 52 -2.84 5.34 -7.71
C SER A 52 -2.93 4.91 -9.17
N ARG A 53 -2.20 3.86 -9.59
CA ARG A 53 -2.33 3.29 -10.94
C ARG A 53 -3.64 2.53 -11.11
N PHE A 54 -4.09 1.81 -10.09
CA PHE A 54 -5.40 1.15 -10.09
C PHE A 54 -6.56 2.16 -10.22
N VAL A 55 -6.52 3.29 -9.52
CA VAL A 55 -7.52 4.37 -9.64
C VAL A 55 -7.64 4.83 -11.10
N GLN A 56 -6.52 4.97 -11.81
CA GLN A 56 -6.53 5.34 -13.23
C GLN A 56 -7.12 4.24 -14.12
N LEU A 57 -6.67 3.00 -13.97
CA LEU A 57 -7.15 1.87 -14.79
C LEU A 57 -8.64 1.62 -14.58
N ALA A 58 -9.06 1.53 -13.32
CA ALA A 58 -10.45 1.30 -12.96
C ALA A 58 -11.36 2.49 -13.28
N GLY A 59 -10.82 3.73 -13.23
CA GLY A 59 -11.53 4.93 -13.66
C GLY A 59 -11.84 4.95 -15.16
N ALA A 60 -10.99 4.31 -15.98
CA ALA A 60 -11.18 4.16 -17.42
C ALA A 60 -11.96 2.89 -17.81
N ASP A 61 -12.21 1.96 -16.87
CA ASP A 61 -12.92 0.71 -17.16
C ASP A 61 -14.44 0.97 -17.23
N PRO A 62 -15.08 0.78 -18.41
CA PRO A 62 -16.51 1.02 -18.57
C PRO A 62 -17.39 0.03 -17.78
N GLN A 63 -16.83 -1.08 -17.30
CA GLN A 63 -17.55 -2.05 -16.46
C GLN A 63 -17.55 -1.67 -14.98
N LYS A 64 -16.74 -0.71 -14.53
CA LYS A 64 -16.78 -0.23 -13.14
C LYS A 64 -18.09 0.51 -12.89
N HIS A 65 -18.75 0.19 -11.79
CA HIS A 65 -19.95 0.90 -11.37
C HIS A 65 -19.64 2.41 -11.18
N PRO A 66 -20.42 3.34 -11.75
CA PRO A 66 -20.11 4.77 -11.72
C PRO A 66 -20.15 5.38 -10.31
N ARG A 67 -20.84 4.71 -9.37
CA ARG A 67 -20.88 5.12 -7.95
C ARG A 67 -19.69 4.64 -7.11
N VAL A 68 -18.83 3.78 -7.65
CA VAL A 68 -17.62 3.37 -6.93
C VAL A 68 -16.60 4.50 -7.01
N LEU A 69 -16.29 5.07 -5.84
CA LEU A 69 -15.27 6.08 -5.66
C LEU A 69 -14.03 5.42 -5.07
N LEU A 70 -12.91 5.50 -5.79
CA LEU A 70 -11.62 4.96 -5.35
C LEU A 70 -10.77 6.11 -4.80
N VAL A 71 -10.29 5.97 -3.57
CA VAL A 71 -9.45 6.98 -2.90
C VAL A 71 -8.14 6.35 -2.46
N ASP A 72 -7.02 6.91 -2.93
CA ASP A 72 -5.70 6.49 -2.47
C ASP A 72 -5.36 7.16 -1.13
N GLY A 73 -5.48 6.43 -0.02
CA GLY A 73 -5.10 6.90 1.32
C GLY A 73 -3.65 6.55 1.71
N ALA A 74 -3.02 5.63 0.98
CA ALA A 74 -1.66 5.16 1.26
C ALA A 74 -0.62 6.26 1.05
N GLN A 75 0.52 6.18 1.76
CA GLN A 75 1.51 7.26 1.82
C GLN A 75 2.93 6.72 1.89
N GLY A 76 3.86 7.40 1.22
CA GLY A 76 5.27 7.04 1.26
C GLY A 76 5.87 7.11 2.66
N GLY A 77 6.67 6.10 3.02
CA GLY A 77 7.35 6.04 4.33
C GLY A 77 6.45 5.79 5.54
N GLN A 78 5.16 5.48 5.34
CA GLN A 78 4.20 5.22 6.41
C GLN A 78 4.01 3.70 6.52
N THR A 79 4.84 3.03 7.34
CA THR A 79 4.80 1.57 7.57
C THR A 79 3.73 1.18 8.58
N ALA A 80 3.43 -0.13 8.68
CA ALA A 80 2.50 -0.67 9.68
C ALA A 80 2.86 -0.22 11.11
N SER A 81 4.14 -0.27 11.46
CA SER A 81 4.66 0.19 12.76
C SER A 81 4.43 1.69 13.03
N VAL A 82 4.24 2.51 12.00
CA VAL A 82 3.91 3.93 12.13
C VAL A 82 2.39 4.11 12.22
N ILE A 83 1.65 3.56 11.26
CA ILE A 83 0.22 3.83 11.12
C ILE A 83 -0.65 3.10 12.15
N ARG A 84 -0.06 2.15 12.90
CA ARG A 84 -0.70 1.55 14.08
C ARG A 84 -1.01 2.55 15.19
N ASP A 85 -0.34 3.71 15.21
CA ASP A 85 -0.69 4.82 16.09
C ASP A 85 -1.87 5.60 15.49
N PRO A 86 -3.05 5.67 16.17
CA PRO A 86 -4.19 6.43 15.69
C PRO A 86 -3.93 7.94 15.57
N ASN A 87 -2.88 8.45 16.22
CA ASN A 87 -2.49 9.86 16.18
C ASN A 87 -1.42 10.17 15.12
N ALA A 88 -0.95 9.17 14.38
CA ALA A 88 0.00 9.38 13.30
C ALA A 88 -0.56 10.36 12.26
N ASN A 89 0.28 11.30 11.79
CA ASN A 89 -0.10 12.27 10.76
C ASN A 89 -0.64 11.61 9.47
N PHE A 90 -0.28 10.35 9.22
CA PHE A 90 -0.88 9.51 8.18
C PHE A 90 -2.40 9.63 8.14
N TRP A 91 -3.06 9.54 9.30
CA TRP A 91 -4.52 9.53 9.38
C TRP A 91 -5.14 10.90 9.05
N THR A 92 -4.47 11.99 9.43
CA THR A 92 -4.86 13.35 9.02
C THR A 92 -4.80 13.49 7.49
N VAL A 93 -3.77 12.95 6.85
CA VAL A 93 -3.64 12.99 5.38
C VAL A 93 -4.69 12.10 4.71
N VAL A 94 -5.05 10.95 5.29
CA VAL A 94 -6.17 10.12 4.80
C VAL A 94 -7.47 10.94 4.79
N ASP A 95 -7.79 11.64 5.88
CA ASP A 95 -8.98 12.50 5.95
C ASP A 95 -8.97 13.60 4.88
N GLN A 96 -7.82 14.25 4.69
CA GLN A 96 -7.65 15.28 3.66
C GLN A 96 -7.84 14.73 2.24
N ARG A 97 -7.36 13.52 1.96
CA ARG A 97 -7.52 12.87 0.64
C ARG A 97 -8.96 12.44 0.39
N LEU A 98 -9.65 11.93 1.41
CA LEU A 98 -11.09 11.66 1.34
C LEU A 98 -11.87 12.94 1.03
N ALA A 99 -11.61 14.01 1.78
CA ALA A 99 -12.29 15.29 1.57
C ALA A 99 -12.04 15.87 0.16
N ARG A 100 -10.80 15.81 -0.34
CA ARG A 100 -10.45 16.24 -1.71
C ARG A 100 -11.16 15.42 -2.79
N ALA A 101 -11.46 14.16 -2.53
CA ALA A 101 -12.24 13.30 -3.42
C ALA A 101 -13.76 13.50 -3.27
N GLY A 102 -14.21 14.44 -2.43
CA GLY A 102 -15.63 14.67 -2.14
C GLY A 102 -16.26 13.59 -1.25
N SER A 103 -15.44 12.84 -0.51
CA SER A 103 -15.85 11.76 0.40
C SER A 103 -15.61 12.14 1.86
N SER A 104 -16.06 11.29 2.78
CA SER A 104 -15.73 11.35 4.21
C SER A 104 -15.30 9.98 4.73
N ALA A 105 -14.80 9.95 5.97
CA ALA A 105 -14.54 8.70 6.68
C ALA A 105 -15.82 7.85 6.88
N ALA A 106 -16.98 8.49 7.05
CA ALA A 106 -18.26 7.81 7.21
C ALA A 106 -18.74 7.13 5.91
N GLN A 107 -18.26 7.56 4.74
CA GLN A 107 -18.66 6.99 3.45
C GLN A 107 -17.81 5.76 3.03
N VAL A 108 -16.67 5.53 3.71
CA VAL A 108 -15.77 4.39 3.44
C VAL A 108 -16.44 3.10 3.84
N GLN A 109 -16.53 2.16 2.90
CA GLN A 109 -17.13 0.84 3.11
C GLN A 109 -16.17 -0.32 2.85
N VAL A 110 -15.18 -0.11 1.99
CA VAL A 110 -14.22 -1.14 1.59
C VAL A 110 -12.80 -0.58 1.71
N ILE A 111 -11.90 -1.39 2.25
CA ILE A 111 -10.50 -1.01 2.43
C ILE A 111 -9.60 -2.04 1.74
N TRP A 112 -8.58 -1.56 1.02
CA TRP A 112 -7.46 -2.39 0.58
C TRP A 112 -6.22 -2.00 1.39
N LEU A 113 -5.64 -2.95 2.10
CA LEU A 113 -4.50 -2.74 3.00
C LEU A 113 -3.28 -3.51 2.48
N LYS A 114 -2.19 -2.79 2.20
CA LYS A 114 -0.89 -3.39 1.87
C LYS A 114 0.21 -2.70 2.67
N GLU A 115 0.86 -3.47 3.54
CA GLU A 115 1.78 -2.93 4.52
C GLU A 115 3.02 -3.79 4.76
N ALA A 116 4.06 -3.17 5.30
CA ALA A 116 5.27 -3.83 5.77
C ALA A 116 5.95 -2.97 6.83
N ASN A 117 6.89 -3.58 7.57
CA ASN A 117 7.80 -2.86 8.46
C ASN A 117 9.13 -2.58 7.76
N ALA A 118 9.67 -1.38 7.99
CA ALA A 118 10.95 -0.97 7.45
C ALA A 118 12.11 -1.59 8.23
N GLN A 119 13.18 -1.91 7.51
CA GLN A 119 14.44 -2.42 8.02
C GLN A 119 14.30 -3.58 9.02
N PRO A 120 13.48 -4.62 8.71
CA PRO A 120 13.28 -5.75 9.63
C PRO A 120 14.60 -6.45 9.99
N GLY A 121 15.56 -6.48 9.06
CA GLY A 121 16.91 -7.03 9.27
C GLY A 121 17.72 -6.36 10.39
N SER A 122 17.35 -5.14 10.82
CA SER A 122 17.99 -4.47 11.96
C SER A 122 17.57 -5.05 13.31
N ARG A 123 16.41 -5.72 13.36
CA ARG A 123 15.83 -6.29 14.58
C ARG A 123 15.78 -7.81 14.56
N PHE A 124 15.65 -8.40 13.38
CA PHE A 124 15.47 -9.84 13.20
C PHE A 124 16.48 -10.35 12.16
N PRO A 125 17.29 -11.36 12.49
CA PRO A 125 18.06 -12.09 11.48
C PRO A 125 17.16 -12.65 10.38
N ALA A 126 17.69 -12.77 9.15
CA ALA A 126 16.92 -13.27 8.01
C ALA A 126 16.47 -14.74 8.15
N ASP A 127 17.11 -15.53 9.02
CA ASP A 127 16.74 -16.91 9.33
C ASP A 127 15.83 -17.03 10.57
N ALA A 128 15.47 -15.91 11.21
CA ALA A 128 14.66 -15.90 12.42
C ALA A 128 13.14 -15.99 12.17
N PHE A 129 12.71 -16.59 11.06
CA PHE A 129 11.28 -16.85 10.83
C PHE A 129 10.70 -17.66 12.01
N PRO A 130 9.55 -17.27 12.60
CA PRO A 130 8.58 -16.28 12.10
C PRO A 130 8.62 -14.91 12.80
N ALA A 131 9.74 -14.48 13.39
CA ALA A 131 9.78 -13.31 14.28
C ALA A 131 9.33 -12.00 13.60
N ALA A 132 9.88 -11.70 12.41
CA ALA A 132 9.50 -10.49 11.66
C ALA A 132 8.05 -10.56 11.16
N ALA A 133 7.62 -11.73 10.67
CA ALA A 133 6.25 -11.99 10.25
C ALA A 133 5.23 -11.76 11.39
N LYS A 134 5.52 -12.25 12.61
CA LYS A 134 4.68 -12.01 13.80
C LYS A 134 4.65 -10.54 14.20
N ALA A 135 5.79 -9.85 14.15
CA ALA A 135 5.82 -8.41 14.44
C ALA A 135 4.95 -7.61 13.46
N LEU A 136 5.00 -7.93 12.16
CA LEU A 136 4.12 -7.31 11.17
C LEU A 136 2.65 -7.68 11.39
N GLN A 137 2.35 -8.93 11.77
CA GLN A 137 0.99 -9.35 12.11
C GLN A 137 0.41 -8.53 13.25
N ASP A 138 1.16 -8.32 14.33
CA ASP A 138 0.73 -7.52 15.48
C ASP A 138 0.47 -6.06 15.10
N ASP A 139 1.33 -5.49 14.25
CA ASP A 139 1.14 -4.14 13.72
C ASP A 139 -0.12 -4.05 12.85
N LEU A 140 -0.34 -5.02 11.95
CA LEU A 140 -1.56 -5.08 11.13
C LEU A 140 -2.82 -5.23 11.99
N ALA A 141 -2.78 -6.04 13.07
CA ALA A 141 -3.89 -6.18 14.02
C ALA A 141 -4.22 -4.86 14.73
N ALA A 142 -3.22 -4.02 15.01
CA ALA A 142 -3.45 -2.67 15.51
C ALA A 142 -4.04 -1.75 14.43
N VAL A 143 -3.51 -1.79 13.20
CA VAL A 143 -3.99 -0.97 12.07
C VAL A 143 -5.46 -1.24 11.74
N VAL A 144 -5.90 -2.50 11.67
CA VAL A 144 -7.30 -2.82 11.35
C VAL A 144 -8.28 -2.34 12.43
N ARG A 145 -7.84 -2.28 13.70
CA ARG A 145 -8.63 -1.70 14.79
C ARG A 145 -8.70 -0.18 14.71
N VAL A 146 -7.61 0.49 14.34
CA VAL A 146 -7.63 1.93 14.04
C VAL A 146 -8.55 2.21 12.86
N ALA A 147 -8.47 1.42 11.78
CA ALA A 147 -9.36 1.54 10.64
C ALA A 147 -10.84 1.40 11.03
N HIS A 148 -11.19 0.43 11.87
CA HIS A 148 -12.57 0.30 12.39
C HIS A 148 -13.04 1.53 13.15
N ALA A 149 -12.20 2.06 14.05
CA ALA A 149 -12.55 3.24 14.85
C ALA A 149 -12.76 4.49 13.98
N ARG A 150 -12.05 4.59 12.86
CA ARG A 150 -12.10 5.76 11.96
C ARG A 150 -13.19 5.65 10.89
N PHE A 151 -13.47 4.44 10.41
CA PHE A 151 -14.37 4.20 9.28
C PHE A 151 -15.59 3.38 9.74
N PRO A 152 -16.63 4.03 10.31
CA PRO A 152 -17.74 3.33 10.97
C PRO A 152 -18.57 2.45 10.04
N ASN A 153 -18.53 2.71 8.72
CA ASN A 153 -19.23 1.93 7.71
C ASN A 153 -18.33 0.92 6.98
N ALA A 154 -17.06 0.75 7.38
CA ALA A 154 -16.16 -0.22 6.78
C ALA A 154 -16.66 -1.65 7.03
N LYS A 155 -17.08 -2.33 5.97
CA LYS A 155 -17.64 -3.68 5.98
C LYS A 155 -16.59 -4.73 5.69
N LEU A 156 -15.75 -4.47 4.68
CA LEU A 156 -14.75 -5.39 4.13
C LEU A 156 -13.37 -4.74 4.11
N LEU A 157 -12.35 -5.49 4.53
CA LEU A 157 -10.95 -5.08 4.43
C LEU A 157 -10.15 -6.22 3.77
N TYR A 158 -9.65 -5.95 2.57
CA TYR A 158 -8.82 -6.87 1.79
C TYR A 158 -7.34 -6.62 2.08
N LEU A 159 -6.66 -7.63 2.61
CA LEU A 159 -5.23 -7.57 2.89
C LEU A 159 -4.41 -8.13 1.72
N ALA A 160 -3.33 -7.43 1.37
CA ALA A 160 -2.34 -7.91 0.40
C ALA A 160 -0.94 -7.95 1.04
N SER A 161 -0.17 -8.97 0.66
CA SER A 161 1.24 -9.10 1.01
C SER A 161 2.11 -8.10 0.22
N ARG A 162 3.40 -8.06 0.55
CA ARG A 162 4.41 -7.50 -0.33
C ARG A 162 4.45 -8.24 -1.68
N THR A 163 4.93 -7.54 -2.69
CA THR A 163 5.43 -8.12 -3.95
C THR A 163 6.79 -8.76 -3.71
N TYR A 164 7.34 -9.46 -4.71
CA TYR A 164 8.72 -9.96 -4.68
C TYR A 164 9.72 -8.86 -4.33
N ALA A 165 10.74 -9.18 -3.54
CA ALA A 165 11.81 -8.24 -3.18
C ALA A 165 13.22 -8.80 -3.42
N GLY A 166 13.38 -9.86 -4.22
CA GLY A 166 14.70 -10.45 -4.47
C GLY A 166 15.62 -9.58 -5.34
N TYR A 167 15.09 -8.49 -5.93
CA TYR A 167 15.88 -7.48 -6.63
C TYR A 167 16.26 -6.28 -5.73
N ALA A 168 15.80 -6.26 -4.47
CA ALA A 168 16.05 -5.13 -3.58
C ALA A 168 17.55 -4.95 -3.32
N SER A 169 18.05 -3.74 -3.58
CA SER A 169 19.43 -3.34 -3.29
C SER A 169 19.57 -2.57 -1.98
N THR A 170 18.47 -2.40 -1.24
CA THR A 170 18.42 -1.68 0.04
C THR A 170 17.90 -2.58 1.16
N ALA A 171 18.21 -2.20 2.41
CA ALA A 171 17.71 -2.90 3.58
C ALA A 171 16.25 -2.56 3.94
N LEU A 172 15.50 -1.87 3.06
CA LEU A 172 14.18 -1.33 3.40
C LEU A 172 13.18 -2.44 3.80
N ASN A 173 12.97 -3.44 2.95
CA ASN A 173 12.22 -4.66 3.26
C ASN A 173 12.55 -5.71 2.18
N PRO A 174 13.78 -6.27 2.20
CA PRO A 174 14.22 -7.26 1.21
C PRO A 174 13.65 -8.65 1.52
N GLU A 175 13.92 -9.63 0.66
CA GLU A 175 13.71 -11.04 1.01
C GLU A 175 14.61 -11.46 2.19
N PRO A 176 14.15 -12.37 3.07
CA PRO A 176 12.89 -13.12 3.00
C PRO A 176 11.69 -12.36 3.60
N PHE A 177 11.87 -11.17 4.15
CA PHE A 177 10.81 -10.46 4.87
C PHE A 177 9.61 -10.08 3.99
N ALA A 178 9.83 -9.87 2.69
CA ALA A 178 8.75 -9.62 1.74
C ALA A 178 7.91 -10.88 1.52
N TYR A 179 8.52 -12.05 1.27
CA TYR A 179 7.84 -13.34 1.25
C TYR A 179 7.09 -13.61 2.56
N GLU A 180 7.76 -13.38 3.70
CA GLU A 180 7.21 -13.61 5.05
C GLU A 180 5.95 -12.78 5.34
N SER A 181 5.78 -11.60 4.71
CA SER A 181 4.58 -10.78 4.88
C SER A 181 3.28 -11.49 4.46
N GLY A 182 3.35 -12.48 3.58
CA GLY A 182 2.22 -13.35 3.25
C GLY A 182 1.71 -14.15 4.45
N PHE A 183 2.61 -14.58 5.34
CA PHE A 183 2.25 -15.27 6.57
C PHE A 183 1.59 -14.33 7.58
N SER A 184 2.08 -13.08 7.70
CA SER A 184 1.44 -12.07 8.55
C SER A 184 -0.03 -11.85 8.18
N VAL A 185 -0.32 -11.73 6.87
CA VAL A 185 -1.68 -11.59 6.35
C VAL A 185 -2.51 -12.84 6.64
N LYS A 186 -1.98 -14.03 6.31
CA LYS A 186 -2.66 -15.31 6.56
C LYS A 186 -3.04 -15.47 8.03
N TRP A 187 -2.09 -15.29 8.94
CA TRP A 187 -2.31 -15.50 10.36
C TRP A 187 -3.25 -14.46 10.97
N LEU A 188 -3.24 -13.21 10.51
CA LEU A 188 -4.19 -12.21 10.98
C LEU A 188 -5.64 -12.57 10.60
N ILE A 189 -5.86 -13.03 9.38
CA ILE A 189 -7.20 -13.46 8.94
C ILE A 189 -7.61 -14.72 9.70
N GLU A 190 -6.70 -15.67 9.89
CA GLU A 190 -6.93 -16.87 10.73
C GLU A 190 -7.33 -16.51 12.16
N GLN A 191 -6.64 -15.55 12.81
CA GLN A 191 -7.03 -15.06 14.13
C GLN A 191 -8.48 -14.53 14.16
N GLN A 192 -8.91 -13.78 13.15
CA GLN A 192 -10.30 -13.32 13.08
C GLN A 192 -11.28 -14.48 12.86
N VAL A 193 -10.94 -15.42 11.97
CA VAL A 193 -11.75 -16.62 11.69
C VAL A 193 -11.93 -17.46 12.96
N ASP A 194 -10.87 -17.63 13.74
CA ASP A 194 -10.86 -18.39 14.98
C ASP A 194 -11.61 -17.66 16.12
N GLY A 195 -12.01 -16.41 15.90
CA GLY A 195 -12.88 -15.66 16.78
C GLY A 195 -12.17 -14.81 17.81
N ASP A 196 -10.96 -14.32 17.51
CA ASP A 196 -10.26 -13.37 18.39
C ASP A 196 -11.17 -12.15 18.68
N PRO A 197 -11.49 -11.88 19.96
CA PRO A 197 -12.40 -10.80 20.33
C PRO A 197 -11.86 -9.41 19.98
N ALA A 198 -10.54 -9.24 19.85
CA ALA A 198 -9.92 -7.99 19.41
C ALA A 198 -10.07 -7.74 17.90
N LEU A 199 -10.45 -8.76 17.14
CA LEU A 199 -10.71 -8.69 15.69
C LEU A 199 -12.17 -8.96 15.35
N ASN A 200 -13.06 -9.05 16.35
CA ASN A 200 -14.45 -9.40 16.10
C ASN A 200 -15.12 -8.43 15.11
N PHE A 201 -15.72 -8.98 14.06
CA PHE A 201 -16.52 -8.23 13.09
C PHE A 201 -18.03 -8.35 13.37
N ASP A 202 -18.46 -9.36 14.13
CA ASP A 202 -19.86 -9.75 14.27
C ASP A 202 -20.46 -9.19 15.58
N PRO A 203 -21.45 -8.28 15.52
CA PRO A 203 -22.09 -7.74 16.72
C PRO A 203 -22.81 -8.80 17.56
N ALA A 204 -23.20 -9.94 16.96
CA ALA A 204 -23.80 -11.06 17.71
C ALA A 204 -22.78 -11.80 18.59
N ARG A 205 -21.48 -11.64 18.32
CA ARG A 205 -20.37 -12.28 19.05
C ARG A 205 -19.66 -11.34 20.02
N GLY A 206 -20.17 -10.13 20.20
CA GLY A 206 -19.63 -9.12 21.10
C GLY A 206 -19.39 -7.80 20.39
N ALA A 207 -18.63 -6.92 21.04
CA ALA A 207 -18.37 -5.61 20.48
C ALA A 207 -17.53 -5.74 19.18
N VAL A 208 -17.93 -5.03 18.13
CA VAL A 208 -17.18 -5.00 16.87
C VAL A 208 -15.87 -4.23 17.11
N ARG A 209 -14.77 -4.75 16.56
CA ARG A 209 -13.41 -4.24 16.71
C ARG A 209 -12.64 -4.13 15.40
N ALA A 210 -13.07 -4.82 14.35
CA ALA A 210 -12.48 -4.75 13.02
C ALA A 210 -13.57 -4.93 11.93
N PRO A 211 -13.35 -4.47 10.68
CA PRO A 211 -14.11 -4.95 9.54
C PRO A 211 -13.89 -6.45 9.34
N LEU A 212 -14.71 -7.10 8.50
CA LEU A 212 -14.41 -8.46 8.10
C LEU A 212 -13.16 -8.45 7.20
N LEU A 213 -12.16 -9.23 7.59
CA LEU A 213 -10.87 -9.33 6.93
C LEU A 213 -10.89 -10.46 5.90
N LEU A 214 -10.40 -10.17 4.70
CA LEU A 214 -10.28 -11.11 3.59
C LEU A 214 -8.92 -10.99 2.93
N TRP A 215 -8.52 -12.05 2.24
CA TRP A 215 -7.41 -11.97 1.29
C TRP A 215 -7.84 -11.09 0.11
N GLY A 216 -7.01 -10.09 -0.21
CA GLY A 216 -7.03 -9.43 -1.50
C GLY A 216 -6.25 -10.24 -2.55
N PRO A 217 -5.90 -9.65 -3.70
CA PRO A 217 -5.03 -10.32 -4.65
C PRO A 217 -3.67 -10.66 -3.99
N TYR A 218 -3.23 -11.90 -4.15
CA TYR A 218 -1.90 -12.31 -3.67
C TYR A 218 -0.83 -11.78 -4.61
N LEU A 219 0.07 -10.94 -4.08
CA LEU A 219 0.99 -10.15 -4.90
C LEU A 219 2.40 -10.75 -4.97
N TRP A 220 2.76 -11.62 -4.04
CA TRP A 220 4.07 -12.24 -4.05
C TRP A 220 4.16 -13.34 -5.13
N GLY A 221 5.34 -13.48 -5.71
CA GLY A 221 5.70 -14.55 -6.65
C GLY A 221 7.23 -14.66 -6.68
N ASP A 222 7.76 -15.84 -6.99
CA ASP A 222 9.19 -16.12 -6.93
C ASP A 222 9.94 -15.61 -8.17
N GLY A 223 10.07 -14.29 -8.28
CA GLY A 223 10.80 -13.66 -9.39
C GLY A 223 10.31 -14.12 -10.76
N LEU A 224 11.22 -14.70 -11.55
CA LEU A 224 10.92 -15.22 -12.88
C LEU A 224 10.26 -16.61 -12.89
N THR A 225 10.18 -17.28 -11.73
CA THR A 225 9.42 -18.53 -11.59
C THR A 225 7.92 -18.20 -11.64
N PRO A 226 7.18 -18.69 -12.65
CA PRO A 226 5.77 -18.36 -12.79
C PRO A 226 4.94 -18.98 -11.65
N ARG A 227 4.10 -18.16 -11.02
CA ARG A 227 3.00 -18.65 -10.17
C ARG A 227 1.99 -19.42 -11.05
N ALA A 228 1.11 -20.21 -10.44
CA ALA A 228 0.12 -21.01 -11.17
C ALA A 228 -0.80 -20.19 -12.12
N ASP A 229 -0.98 -18.90 -11.85
CA ASP A 229 -1.73 -17.96 -12.70
C ASP A 229 -0.84 -17.19 -13.70
N GLY A 230 0.43 -17.57 -13.83
CA GLY A 230 1.41 -16.99 -14.74
C GLY A 230 2.07 -15.71 -14.23
N LEU A 231 1.79 -15.25 -13.00
CA LEU A 231 2.45 -14.07 -12.45
C LEU A 231 3.97 -14.30 -12.33
N VAL A 232 4.75 -13.39 -12.92
CA VAL A 232 6.19 -13.27 -12.75
C VAL A 232 6.58 -11.83 -12.40
N TRP A 233 7.62 -11.70 -11.60
CA TRP A 233 8.27 -10.45 -11.23
C TRP A 233 9.65 -10.38 -11.91
N ARG A 234 9.82 -9.39 -12.77
CA ARG A 234 11.10 -9.12 -13.43
C ARG A 234 11.80 -7.97 -12.76
N CYS A 235 13.11 -7.85 -13.00
CA CYS A 235 13.86 -6.71 -12.47
C CYS A 235 13.27 -5.37 -12.97
N GLU A 236 12.76 -5.32 -14.20
CA GLU A 236 12.17 -4.09 -14.78
C GLU A 236 10.84 -3.69 -14.12
N ASP A 237 10.21 -4.58 -13.36
CA ASP A 237 9.02 -4.25 -12.55
C ASP A 237 9.36 -3.46 -11.29
N PHE A 238 10.65 -3.29 -11.00
CA PHE A 238 11.16 -2.52 -9.88
C PHE A 238 12.01 -1.36 -10.38
N THR A 239 12.10 -0.32 -9.57
CA THR A 239 12.93 0.83 -9.90
C THR A 239 14.41 0.47 -9.75
N ALA A 240 15.21 0.85 -10.76
CA ALA A 240 16.65 0.53 -10.83
C ALA A 240 17.47 1.08 -9.64
N ASN A 241 16.97 2.09 -8.94
CA ASN A 241 17.65 2.75 -7.83
C ASN A 241 17.67 1.92 -6.54
N ASP A 242 16.61 1.15 -6.26
CA ASP A 242 16.46 0.45 -4.97
C ASP A 242 15.93 -0.99 -5.08
N GLY A 243 15.43 -1.40 -6.25
CA GLY A 243 14.86 -2.73 -6.50
C GLY A 243 13.71 -3.11 -5.57
N THR A 244 13.13 -2.13 -4.86
CA THR A 244 12.13 -2.29 -3.81
C THR A 244 10.82 -1.61 -4.20
N HIS A 245 10.90 -0.42 -4.79
CA HIS A 245 9.73 0.28 -5.27
C HIS A 245 9.32 -0.21 -6.66
N PRO A 246 8.02 -0.31 -6.95
CA PRO A 246 7.58 -0.75 -8.26
C PRO A 246 7.84 0.33 -9.31
N SER A 247 8.37 -0.09 -10.45
CA SER A 247 8.46 0.73 -11.67
C SER A 247 7.05 0.99 -12.24
N PRO A 248 6.91 1.82 -13.30
CA PRO A 248 5.62 1.93 -13.99
C PRO A 248 5.03 0.58 -14.45
N SER A 249 5.85 -0.39 -14.87
CA SER A 249 5.35 -1.72 -15.26
C SER A 249 4.88 -2.51 -14.03
N GLY A 250 5.66 -2.53 -12.94
CA GLY A 250 5.27 -3.20 -11.70
C GLY A 250 3.98 -2.63 -11.10
N ARG A 251 3.83 -1.30 -11.10
CA ARG A 251 2.59 -0.63 -10.70
C ARG A 251 1.40 -1.05 -11.57
N HIS A 252 1.62 -1.16 -12.89
CA HIS A 252 0.58 -1.62 -13.81
C HIS A 252 0.18 -3.07 -13.54
N LYS A 253 1.14 -3.96 -13.23
CA LYS A 253 0.85 -5.36 -12.88
C LYS A 253 -0.05 -5.47 -11.65
N VAL A 254 0.31 -4.80 -10.55
CA VAL A 254 -0.51 -4.83 -9.33
C VAL A 254 -1.88 -4.19 -9.57
N ALA A 255 -1.93 -3.07 -10.30
CA ALA A 255 -3.19 -2.43 -10.64
C ALA A 255 -4.10 -3.33 -11.50
N GLY A 256 -3.53 -4.12 -12.41
CA GLY A 256 -4.24 -5.17 -13.14
C GLY A 256 -4.78 -6.26 -12.22
N LEU A 257 -3.94 -6.81 -11.33
CA LEU A 257 -4.37 -7.80 -10.34
C LEU A 257 -5.54 -7.29 -9.47
N LEU A 258 -5.50 -6.03 -9.03
CA LEU A 258 -6.59 -5.39 -8.29
C LEU A 258 -7.86 -5.28 -9.12
N LEU A 259 -7.76 -4.82 -10.38
CA LEU A 259 -8.91 -4.71 -11.26
C LEU A 259 -9.53 -6.08 -11.56
N ALA A 260 -8.70 -7.10 -11.78
CA ALA A 260 -9.16 -8.47 -11.98
C ALA A 260 -9.92 -8.95 -10.74
N PHE A 261 -9.29 -8.84 -9.58
CA PHE A 261 -9.87 -9.21 -8.29
C PHE A 261 -11.23 -8.56 -8.06
N PHE A 262 -11.33 -7.23 -8.16
CA PHE A 262 -12.60 -6.54 -7.89
C PHE A 262 -13.71 -6.86 -8.91
N LYS A 263 -13.36 -7.31 -10.13
CA LYS A 263 -14.32 -7.73 -11.16
C LYS A 263 -14.71 -9.20 -11.07
N SER A 264 -13.90 -10.06 -10.43
CA SER A 264 -14.14 -11.51 -10.41
C SER A 264 -14.47 -12.07 -9.04
N ASP A 265 -13.95 -11.48 -7.97
CA ASP A 265 -14.13 -12.03 -6.62
C ASP A 265 -15.60 -11.90 -6.17
N PRO A 266 -16.22 -12.98 -5.66
CA PRO A 266 -17.64 -12.98 -5.31
C PRO A 266 -17.99 -12.02 -4.15
N THR A 267 -17.00 -11.62 -3.34
CA THR A 267 -17.16 -10.65 -2.26
C THR A 267 -16.95 -9.19 -2.72
N ALA A 268 -16.51 -8.98 -3.97
CA ALA A 268 -16.25 -7.67 -4.54
C ALA A 268 -17.17 -7.30 -5.70
N ARG A 269 -17.32 -8.24 -6.64
CA ARG A 269 -17.92 -8.03 -7.96
C ARG A 269 -19.30 -7.37 -7.92
N GLY A 270 -20.13 -7.76 -6.96
CA GLY A 270 -21.51 -7.30 -6.81
C GLY A 270 -21.65 -5.78 -6.58
N TRP A 271 -20.71 -5.17 -5.86
CA TRP A 271 -20.72 -3.72 -5.61
C TRP A 271 -19.73 -2.95 -6.49
N PHE A 272 -18.75 -3.64 -7.09
CA PHE A 272 -17.75 -3.01 -7.94
C PHE A 272 -18.19 -2.82 -9.39
N MET A 273 -18.87 -3.81 -9.99
CA MET A 273 -19.26 -3.79 -11.41
C MET A 273 -20.62 -3.14 -11.62
N ALA A 274 -20.77 -2.42 -12.73
CA ALA A 274 -22.04 -1.86 -13.17
C ALA A 274 -23.08 -2.96 -13.46
N ASP A 275 -22.62 -4.06 -14.06
CA ASP A 275 -23.38 -5.28 -14.27
C ASP A 275 -22.59 -6.47 -13.68
N PRO A 276 -22.95 -6.96 -12.48
CA PRO A 276 -22.33 -8.12 -11.86
C PRO A 276 -22.57 -9.45 -12.60
N ALA A 277 -23.44 -9.52 -13.61
CA ALA A 277 -23.61 -10.70 -14.45
C ALA A 277 -22.68 -10.67 -15.68
N ALA A 278 -22.21 -9.48 -16.10
CA ALA A 278 -21.35 -9.34 -17.28
C ALA A 278 -20.00 -10.03 -17.10
N THR A 279 -19.57 -10.82 -18.07
CA THR A 279 -18.23 -11.41 -18.09
C THR A 279 -17.17 -10.30 -17.87
N PRO A 280 -16.25 -10.43 -16.89
CA PRO A 280 -15.14 -9.50 -16.76
C PRO A 280 -14.42 -9.42 -18.09
N ALA A 281 -14.30 -8.21 -18.65
CA ALA A 281 -13.35 -8.00 -19.72
C ALA A 281 -11.99 -8.45 -19.22
N ALA A 282 -11.27 -9.19 -20.06
CA ALA A 282 -9.93 -9.65 -19.74
C ALA A 282 -9.11 -8.45 -19.26
N VAL A 283 -8.62 -8.55 -18.04
CA VAL A 283 -7.61 -7.61 -17.58
C VAL A 283 -6.38 -7.84 -18.44
N PRO A 284 -5.68 -6.78 -18.92
CA PRO A 284 -4.49 -6.95 -19.74
C PRO A 284 -3.60 -8.03 -19.14
N THR A 285 -3.44 -9.11 -19.90
CA THR A 285 -2.60 -10.24 -19.52
C THR A 285 -1.18 -9.71 -19.33
N PHE A 286 -0.44 -10.30 -18.40
CA PHE A 286 0.97 -10.04 -18.20
C PHE A 286 1.74 -10.46 -19.45
N ASP A 287 1.74 -9.62 -20.49
CA ASP A 287 2.44 -9.91 -21.72
C ASP A 287 3.95 -9.86 -21.40
N PRO A 288 4.66 -10.98 -21.56
CA PRO A 288 6.09 -11.00 -21.33
C PRO A 288 6.88 -10.14 -22.33
N GLY A 289 6.29 -9.60 -23.40
CA GLY A 289 6.99 -8.88 -24.46
C GLY A 289 6.72 -7.38 -24.58
N SER A 290 5.62 -6.84 -24.05
CA SER A 290 5.28 -5.43 -24.27
C SER A 290 5.74 -4.52 -23.13
N VAL A 291 6.81 -3.76 -23.40
CA VAL A 291 7.11 -2.53 -22.67
C VAL A 291 6.12 -1.47 -23.16
N PRO A 292 5.26 -0.89 -22.29
CA PRO A 292 4.51 0.29 -22.67
C PRO A 292 5.51 1.44 -22.84
N THR A 293 5.72 1.89 -24.07
CA THR A 293 6.42 3.15 -24.32
C THR A 293 5.62 4.28 -23.68
N ALA A 294 6.24 4.99 -22.75
CA ALA A 294 5.65 6.20 -22.19
C ALA A 294 5.36 7.20 -23.33
N PRO A 295 4.17 7.85 -23.37
CA PRO A 295 3.99 8.97 -24.27
C PRO A 295 4.98 10.08 -23.89
N SER A 296 5.70 10.60 -24.89
CA SER A 296 6.60 11.74 -24.72
C SER A 296 5.86 12.92 -24.09
N PRO A 297 6.46 13.64 -23.14
CA PRO A 297 5.85 14.84 -22.60
C PRO A 297 5.67 15.88 -23.71
N PRO A 298 4.55 16.64 -23.73
CA PRO A 298 4.40 17.75 -24.66
C PRO A 298 5.49 18.78 -24.38
N THR A 299 6.26 19.13 -25.41
CA THR A 299 7.19 20.25 -25.41
C THR A 299 6.39 21.55 -25.26
N GLY A 300 6.24 22.02 -24.03
CA GLY A 300 5.65 23.30 -23.68
C GLY A 300 6.48 23.96 -22.60
N THR A 301 7.06 25.11 -22.92
CA THR A 301 7.93 25.93 -22.07
C THR A 301 7.19 26.37 -20.80
N ALA A 302 7.61 25.89 -19.63
CA ALA A 302 7.10 26.36 -18.35
C ALA A 302 7.86 27.61 -17.90
N ALA A 303 7.15 28.73 -17.78
CA ALA A 303 7.63 29.92 -17.08
C ALA A 303 7.42 29.73 -15.57
N SER A 304 8.48 29.92 -14.78
CA SER A 304 8.45 29.90 -13.30
C SER A 304 7.73 31.13 -12.74
N PRO A 305 6.84 31.00 -11.74
CA PRO A 305 6.48 32.11 -10.88
C PRO A 305 7.34 32.13 -9.61
N THR A 306 8.09 33.21 -9.45
CA THR A 306 8.77 33.61 -8.22
C THR A 306 7.75 34.24 -7.27
N THR A 307 7.59 33.74 -6.05
CA THR A 307 6.84 34.43 -4.99
C THR A 307 7.77 34.83 -3.86
N SER A 308 8.06 36.13 -3.79
CA SER A 308 8.71 36.82 -2.68
C SER A 308 7.76 36.90 -1.49
N ALA A 309 8.21 36.48 -0.31
CA ALA A 309 7.52 36.71 0.95
C ALA A 309 8.06 38.01 1.60
N THR A 310 7.19 39.00 1.73
CA THR A 310 7.44 40.26 2.44
C THR A 310 7.17 40.07 3.93
N VAL A 311 8.17 40.29 4.78
CA VAL A 311 8.00 40.39 6.24
C VAL A 311 7.94 41.87 6.61
N SER A 312 6.79 42.31 7.12
CA SER A 312 6.62 43.65 7.70
C SER A 312 6.99 43.62 9.18
N ALA A 313 7.94 44.46 9.58
CA ALA A 313 8.30 44.72 10.97
C ALA A 313 7.62 46.02 11.44
N THR A 314 7.02 45.99 12.62
CA THR A 314 6.48 47.16 13.33
C THR A 314 7.40 47.51 14.50
N THR A 315 7.85 48.76 14.56
CA THR A 315 8.75 49.35 15.57
C THR A 315 8.01 50.04 16.72
N ALA A 316 8.56 49.93 17.95
CA ALA A 316 8.67 50.94 19.03
C ALA A 316 9.05 50.23 20.36
N ALA A 317 9.83 50.72 21.33
CA ALA A 317 10.72 51.88 21.52
C ALA A 317 11.57 51.67 22.82
N THR A 318 12.83 52.10 22.77
CA THR A 318 13.75 52.73 23.78
C THR A 318 13.85 52.29 25.26
N ALA A 319 15.08 51.96 25.73
CA ALA A 319 15.79 52.62 26.86
C ALA A 319 17.24 52.06 27.10
N THR A 320 18.16 52.97 27.38
CA THR A 320 19.63 52.95 27.66
C THR A 320 19.99 52.14 28.95
N THR A 321 21.18 51.59 29.26
CA THR A 321 22.55 52.14 29.30
C THR A 321 23.61 51.07 29.71
N THR A 322 24.89 51.33 29.40
CA THR A 322 26.18 50.88 30.01
C THR A 322 26.80 49.49 29.74
N ALA A 323 28.07 49.52 29.28
CA ALA A 323 29.07 48.44 29.10
C ALA A 323 30.18 48.57 30.19
N PRO A 324 31.35 47.86 30.18
CA PRO A 324 31.87 46.83 29.26
C PRO A 324 32.62 45.63 29.93
N VAL A 325 33.15 44.69 29.11
CA VAL A 325 34.56 44.18 29.05
C VAL A 325 34.68 42.70 28.63
N ALA A 326 35.66 42.44 27.73
CA ALA A 326 36.38 41.19 27.40
C ALA A 326 35.66 40.06 26.63
N THR A 327 36.25 39.26 25.74
CA THR A 327 37.34 39.29 24.72
C THR A 327 37.27 37.92 23.99
N HIS A 328 37.84 37.84 22.78
CA HIS A 328 38.14 36.64 21.96
C HIS A 328 36.99 36.10 21.10
N ALA A 329 36.99 36.28 19.78
CA ALA A 329 37.90 35.81 18.71
C ALA A 329 37.36 34.53 18.03
N ALA A 330 36.87 34.68 16.80
CA ALA A 330 37.14 33.79 15.66
C ALA A 330 36.35 34.27 14.43
N THR A 331 37.08 34.78 13.45
CA THR A 331 36.67 34.96 12.04
C THR A 331 36.45 33.61 11.37
N PRO A 332 35.58 33.56 10.34
CA PRO A 332 36.02 32.92 9.11
C PRO A 332 35.75 33.82 7.89
N SER A 333 36.79 33.99 7.07
CA SER A 333 36.66 34.55 5.72
C SER A 333 36.40 33.44 4.69
N PRO A 334 35.82 33.80 3.52
CA PRO A 334 35.21 32.88 2.57
C PRO A 334 36.19 32.42 1.48
N MET A 335 35.92 31.27 0.87
CA MET A 335 36.38 31.00 -0.50
C MET A 335 35.26 30.36 -1.32
N ALA A 336 35.15 30.88 -2.52
CA ALA A 336 34.12 30.60 -3.50
C ALA A 336 34.59 29.56 -4.54
N SER A 337 33.58 28.91 -5.12
CA SER A 337 33.47 28.46 -6.52
C SER A 337 34.34 27.30 -7.03
N ALA A 338 33.68 26.20 -7.39
CA ALA A 338 33.69 25.69 -8.76
C ALA A 338 32.46 24.80 -9.01
N GLU A 339 31.66 25.23 -9.97
CA GLU A 339 30.49 24.57 -10.55
C GLU A 339 30.95 23.49 -11.54
N ALA A 340 30.44 22.27 -11.41
CA ALA A 340 30.59 21.23 -12.41
C ALA A 340 29.27 20.47 -12.54
N THR A 341 28.62 20.67 -13.68
CA THR A 341 27.41 19.97 -14.14
C THR A 341 27.71 18.48 -14.38
N PRO A 342 26.90 17.53 -13.87
CA PRO A 342 26.93 16.17 -14.35
C PRO A 342 25.86 15.97 -15.44
N THR A 343 26.33 15.56 -16.62
CA THR A 343 25.54 14.95 -17.70
C THR A 343 24.87 13.67 -17.18
N PRO A 344 23.62 13.35 -17.56
CA PRO A 344 22.97 12.13 -17.08
C PRO A 344 23.56 10.92 -17.81
N ALA A 345 24.46 10.20 -17.15
CA ALA A 345 24.81 8.85 -17.55
C ALA A 345 23.60 7.95 -17.25
N ALA A 346 22.94 7.47 -18.30
CA ALA A 346 21.99 6.38 -18.23
C ALA A 346 22.70 5.15 -17.65
N THR A 347 22.58 4.97 -16.33
CA THR A 347 22.96 3.72 -15.67
C THR A 347 21.83 2.74 -15.95
N VAL A 348 21.90 2.11 -17.13
CA VAL A 348 21.22 0.85 -17.39
C VAL A 348 21.68 -0.13 -16.30
N CYS A 349 20.77 -0.83 -15.64
CA CYS A 349 21.10 -1.96 -14.77
C CYS A 349 21.91 -3.00 -15.58
N MET A 350 23.23 -2.88 -15.60
CA MET A 350 24.12 -3.78 -16.33
C MET A 350 24.42 -5.09 -15.59
N ASP A 351 23.75 -5.36 -14.46
CA ASP A 351 23.96 -6.62 -13.72
C ASP A 351 22.66 -7.37 -13.42
N CYS A 352 21.69 -7.33 -14.35
CA CYS A 352 20.54 -8.25 -14.37
C CYS A 352 20.92 -9.69 -14.79
N GLY A 353 22.21 -9.98 -14.97
CA GLY A 353 22.76 -11.26 -15.43
C GLY A 353 23.57 -12.05 -14.37
N ARG A 354 23.79 -11.49 -13.18
CA ARG A 354 24.23 -12.28 -12.03
C ARG A 354 23.01 -12.58 -11.20
N GLY A 355 22.55 -13.83 -11.26
CA GLY A 355 21.91 -14.40 -10.08
C GLY A 355 22.78 -14.05 -8.89
N GLY A 356 22.23 -13.30 -7.92
CA GLY A 356 22.79 -13.27 -6.57
C GLY A 356 23.11 -14.71 -6.15
N PRO A 357 24.18 -14.91 -5.35
CA PRO A 357 24.84 -16.21 -5.18
C PRO A 357 23.81 -17.32 -5.14
N ALA A 358 23.91 -18.25 -6.09
CA ALA A 358 23.02 -19.37 -6.32
C ALA A 358 22.14 -19.64 -5.09
N TYR A 359 20.88 -19.20 -5.15
CA TYR A 359 19.91 -19.48 -4.10
C TYR A 359 19.88 -21.00 -3.95
N LEU A 360 20.46 -21.48 -2.84
CA LEU A 360 20.40 -22.89 -2.45
C LEU A 360 18.93 -23.31 -2.53
N PRO A 361 18.62 -24.45 -3.15
CA PRO A 361 17.25 -24.83 -3.42
C PRO A 361 16.49 -24.93 -2.10
N TRP A 362 15.49 -24.07 -1.94
CA TRP A 362 14.59 -23.99 -0.79
C TRP A 362 13.68 -25.22 -0.62
N LEU A 363 13.97 -26.33 -1.31
CA LEU A 363 13.30 -27.63 -1.18
C LEU A 363 13.35 -28.20 0.25
N GLY A 364 14.31 -27.77 1.08
CA GLY A 364 14.42 -28.19 2.48
C GLY A 364 13.51 -27.46 3.47
N ARG A 365 12.91 -26.31 3.09
CA ARG A 365 12.02 -25.53 3.96
C ARG A 365 10.53 -25.77 3.72
N ASP A 366 10.17 -26.39 2.60
CA ASP A 366 8.82 -26.93 2.43
C ASP A 366 8.48 -27.95 3.54
N ALA A 367 9.45 -28.73 4.05
CA ALA A 367 9.21 -29.67 5.14
C ALA A 367 8.91 -29.00 6.50
N ALA A 368 9.50 -27.83 6.77
CA ALA A 368 9.18 -27.05 7.98
C ALA A 368 7.89 -26.22 7.82
N ILE A 369 7.54 -25.87 6.57
CA ILE A 369 6.31 -25.14 6.20
C ILE A 369 5.11 -26.11 6.10
N GLU A 370 5.30 -27.37 5.72
CA GLU A 370 4.30 -28.44 5.80
C GLU A 370 4.03 -28.86 7.24
N ALA A 371 5.02 -28.80 8.14
CA ALA A 371 4.81 -29.03 9.57
C ALA A 371 4.00 -27.91 10.27
N ALA A 372 3.80 -26.77 9.59
CA ALA A 372 2.96 -25.64 10.05
C ALA A 372 1.61 -25.55 9.31
N ARG A 373 1.26 -26.57 8.50
CA ARG A 373 -0.10 -26.85 8.03
C ARG A 373 -0.84 -27.71 9.04
#